data_AF-A0A1D7UTQ9-F1
#
_entry.id   AF-A0A1D7UTQ9-F1
#
_cell.length_a   1.000
_cell.length_b   1.000
_cell.length_c   1.000
_cell.angle_alpha   90.00
_cell.angle_beta   90.00
_cell.angle_gamma   90.00
#
_symmetry.space_group_name_H-M   'P 1'
#
loop_
_entity.id
_entity.type
_entity.pdbx_description
1 polymer ?
#
loop_
_entity_poly.entity_id
_entity_poly.type
_entity_poly.pdbx_seq_one_letter_code
_entity_poly.pdbx_strand_id
1 'polypeptide(L)'
;MPSSDSYFDSLSFPPEKLEEKFYQLEFAGAEDKIQVMREIAEMVPWQYRISDFVDEFKDPTLRVFARSISSIVHLERINSRYVLLAGKGHINDYSDLEEAVFLLSSVGDPDASYHEFKIYLDQLALRVEELCDLNPEYVSEELKVHFLTRVLSSEENFQGNNDQYDDPNNSFVTRIVRTRKGIPISLSAIYLLVGQRLSLPLYGVNMPLHFLLHFDSTDYETFIDPFHGGVLLDKSTCIRFLEANSFTPSERYFTRASTLSIIKRMYRNLIHIYRKEQYRDMEDILARQLLILENKLKA
;
A
#
# COMPACT_ATOMS: atom_id res chain seq x y z
N MET A 1 -7.97 -16.08 30.66
CA MET A 1 -8.63 -15.06 29.81
C MET A 1 -8.04 -13.73 30.20
N PRO A 2 -7.24 -13.08 29.35
CA PRO A 2 -6.83 -11.72 29.63
C PRO A 2 -8.06 -10.82 29.54
N SER A 3 -8.20 -9.95 30.54
CA SER A 3 -9.19 -8.90 30.64
C SER A 3 -9.17 -8.01 29.38
N SER A 4 -10.36 -7.58 28.97
CA SER A 4 -10.61 -6.60 27.92
C SER A 4 -10.18 -5.19 28.34
N ASP A 5 -8.93 -5.03 28.77
CA ASP A 5 -8.34 -3.72 28.94
C ASP A 5 -8.16 -3.11 27.54
N SER A 6 -8.73 -1.93 27.35
CA SER A 6 -9.15 -1.43 26.05
C SER A 6 -7.94 -1.28 25.11
N TYR A 7 -8.03 -1.87 23.91
CA TYR A 7 -7.06 -1.69 22.82
C TYR A 7 -6.89 -0.19 22.42
N PHE A 8 -7.76 0.68 22.94
CA PHE A 8 -7.79 2.12 22.69
C PHE A 8 -6.99 2.94 23.72
N ASP A 9 -6.52 2.36 24.83
CA ASP A 9 -5.81 3.10 25.89
C ASP A 9 -4.43 3.63 25.46
N SER A 10 -3.86 3.11 24.37
CA SER A 10 -2.60 3.63 23.79
C SER A 10 -2.81 4.77 22.77
N LEU A 11 -4.04 5.12 22.43
CA LEU A 11 -4.32 6.23 21.53
C LEU A 11 -4.27 7.54 22.29
N SER A 12 -3.56 8.53 21.74
CA SER A 12 -3.58 9.91 22.23
C SER A 12 -4.93 10.62 21.99
N PHE A 13 -5.98 9.90 21.61
CA PHE A 13 -7.23 10.42 21.08
C PHE A 13 -8.44 9.81 21.79
N PRO A 14 -9.27 10.61 22.52
CA PRO A 14 -10.42 10.10 23.25
C PRO A 14 -11.66 9.95 22.33
N PRO A 15 -12.37 8.80 22.34
CA PRO A 15 -13.58 8.57 21.56
C PRO A 15 -14.71 9.61 21.75
N GLU A 16 -14.81 10.21 22.95
CA GLU A 16 -15.85 11.21 23.25
C GLU A 16 -15.76 12.46 22.36
N LYS A 17 -14.54 12.88 22.00
CA LYS A 17 -14.34 14.00 21.05
C LYS A 17 -14.77 13.64 19.63
N LEU A 18 -14.74 12.36 19.27
CA LEU A 18 -15.21 11.90 17.97
C LEU A 18 -16.73 11.95 17.91
N GLU A 19 -17.41 11.49 18.96
CA GLU A 19 -18.88 11.52 19.07
C GLU A 19 -19.42 12.95 18.93
N GLU A 20 -18.80 13.93 19.60
CA GLU A 20 -19.13 15.36 19.45
C GLU A 20 -19.00 15.86 18.01
N LYS A 21 -17.97 15.43 17.27
CA LYS A 21 -17.78 15.83 15.87
C LYS A 21 -18.81 15.20 14.95
N PHE A 22 -19.22 13.97 15.20
CA PHE A 22 -20.29 13.34 14.43
C PHE A 22 -21.64 14.05 14.66
N TYR A 23 -21.93 14.53 15.88
CA TYR A 23 -23.07 15.42 16.11
C TYR A 23 -22.95 16.72 15.31
N GLN A 24 -21.78 17.38 15.35
CA GLN A 24 -21.55 18.58 14.53
C GLN A 24 -21.81 18.32 13.05
N LEU A 25 -21.37 17.16 12.54
CA LEU A 25 -21.56 16.78 11.15
C LEU A 25 -23.03 16.50 10.78
N GLU A 26 -23.78 15.89 11.70
CA GLU A 26 -25.22 15.62 11.50
C GLU A 26 -26.02 16.92 11.30
N PHE A 27 -25.73 17.94 12.12
CA PHE A 27 -26.43 19.22 12.11
C PHE A 27 -25.77 20.33 11.28
N ALA A 28 -24.58 20.10 10.71
CA ALA A 28 -23.87 21.07 9.89
C ALA A 28 -24.61 21.42 8.58
N GLY A 29 -24.48 22.67 8.15
CA GLY A 29 -24.89 23.10 6.81
C GLY A 29 -24.05 22.45 5.72
N ALA A 30 -24.54 22.40 4.49
CA ALA A 30 -23.88 21.70 3.38
C ALA A 30 -22.43 22.15 3.14
N GLU A 31 -22.14 23.43 3.32
CA GLU A 31 -20.79 24.00 3.15
C GLU A 31 -19.83 23.55 4.26
N ASP A 32 -20.31 23.44 5.50
CA ASP A 32 -19.50 23.07 6.66
C ASP A 32 -19.27 21.55 6.75
N LYS A 33 -20.15 20.73 6.18
CA LYS A 33 -20.04 19.26 6.25
C LYS A 33 -18.70 18.75 5.75
N ILE A 34 -18.15 19.32 4.68
CA ILE A 34 -16.86 18.91 4.12
C ILE A 34 -15.73 19.17 5.12
N GLN A 35 -15.73 20.36 5.74
CA GLN A 35 -14.73 20.73 6.72
C GLN A 35 -14.80 19.83 7.96
N VAL A 36 -16.00 19.57 8.49
CA VAL A 36 -16.18 18.68 9.64
C VAL A 36 -15.78 17.24 9.31
N MET A 37 -16.10 16.73 8.11
CA MET A 37 -15.63 15.40 7.67
C MET A 37 -14.10 15.32 7.62
N ARG A 38 -13.43 16.36 7.13
CA ARG A 38 -11.96 16.42 7.10
C ARG A 38 -11.37 16.39 8.51
N GLU A 39 -11.95 17.14 9.44
CA GLU A 39 -11.53 17.13 10.85
C GLU A 39 -11.69 15.74 11.48
N ILE A 40 -12.83 15.08 11.28
CA ILE A 40 -13.06 13.69 11.75
C ILE A 40 -12.03 12.74 11.12
N ALA A 41 -11.79 12.86 9.83
CA ALA A 41 -10.86 12.03 9.08
C ALA A 41 -9.41 12.14 9.61
N GLU A 42 -9.00 13.34 10.02
CA GLU A 42 -7.68 13.65 10.59
C GLU A 42 -7.55 13.30 12.08
N MET A 43 -8.65 13.30 12.83
CA MET A 43 -8.69 12.98 14.25
C MET A 43 -8.39 11.50 14.54
N VAL A 44 -8.87 10.60 13.69
CA VAL A 44 -8.69 9.16 13.87
C VAL A 44 -7.43 8.71 13.10
N PRO A 45 -6.45 8.06 13.75
CA PRO A 45 -5.23 7.64 13.06
C PRO A 45 -5.54 6.67 11.91
N TRP A 46 -4.77 6.76 10.83
CA TRP A 46 -5.05 6.05 9.59
C TRP A 46 -5.01 4.53 9.72
N GLN A 47 -4.31 4.02 10.73
CA GLN A 47 -4.19 2.62 11.07
C GLN A 47 -5.51 2.00 11.59
N TYR A 48 -6.48 2.82 11.98
CA TYR A 48 -7.74 2.36 12.56
C TYR A 48 -8.91 2.69 11.65
N ARG A 49 -9.93 1.82 11.63
CA ARG A 49 -11.16 2.12 10.90
C ARG A 49 -11.99 3.10 11.72
N ILE A 50 -12.73 3.95 11.03
CA ILE A 50 -13.66 4.87 11.68
C ILE A 50 -14.78 4.08 12.40
N SER A 51 -15.23 3.00 11.77
CA SER A 51 -16.26 2.11 12.31
C SER A 51 -15.90 1.51 13.67
N ASP A 52 -14.62 1.23 13.92
CA ASP A 52 -14.15 0.66 15.19
C ASP A 52 -14.50 1.57 16.39
N PHE A 53 -14.54 2.90 16.17
CA PHE A 53 -14.91 3.89 17.20
C PHE A 53 -16.40 4.23 17.19
N VAL A 54 -17.01 4.26 16.00
CA VAL A 54 -18.43 4.58 15.85
C VAL A 54 -19.29 3.56 16.61
N ASP A 55 -18.88 2.30 16.65
CA ASP A 55 -19.60 1.25 17.37
C ASP A 55 -19.62 1.45 18.89
N GLU A 56 -18.72 2.29 19.43
CA GLU A 56 -18.64 2.63 20.86
C GLU A 56 -19.46 3.87 21.25
N PHE A 57 -20.03 4.62 20.30
CA PHE A 57 -20.80 5.82 20.64
C PHE A 57 -22.00 5.48 21.52
N LYS A 58 -22.35 6.37 22.46
CA LYS A 58 -23.42 6.12 23.44
C LYS A 58 -24.78 6.22 22.78
N ASP A 59 -25.00 7.20 21.89
CA ASP A 59 -26.27 7.44 21.21
C ASP A 59 -26.51 6.44 20.04
N PRO A 60 -27.54 5.57 20.12
CA PRO A 60 -27.87 4.63 19.04
C PRO A 60 -28.25 5.28 17.72
N THR A 61 -28.86 6.46 17.74
CA THR A 61 -29.29 7.18 16.53
C THR A 61 -28.06 7.73 15.81
N LEU A 62 -27.16 8.36 16.57
CA LEU A 62 -25.90 8.85 16.05
C LEU A 62 -25.04 7.71 15.49
N ARG A 63 -25.01 6.53 16.14
CA ARG A 63 -24.33 5.34 15.59
C ARG A 63 -24.80 4.98 14.18
N VAL A 64 -26.11 4.99 13.95
CA VAL A 64 -26.67 4.68 12.62
C VAL A 64 -26.24 5.72 11.59
N PHE A 65 -26.34 7.01 11.94
CA PHE A 65 -25.89 8.10 11.08
C PHE A 65 -24.38 7.97 10.77
N ALA A 66 -23.56 7.84 11.79
CA ALA A 66 -22.11 7.75 11.68
C ALA A 66 -21.65 6.55 10.83
N ARG A 67 -22.30 5.39 10.97
CA ARG A 67 -22.06 4.23 10.09
C ARG A 67 -22.37 4.54 8.63
N SER A 68 -23.46 5.25 8.36
CA SER A 68 -23.87 5.58 6.99
C SER A 68 -22.90 6.50 6.24
N ILE A 69 -22.09 7.28 6.96
CA ILE A 69 -21.11 8.22 6.39
C ILE A 69 -19.65 7.79 6.57
N SER A 70 -19.37 6.71 7.32
CA SER A 70 -18.00 6.29 7.66
C SER A 70 -17.13 6.02 6.44
N SER A 71 -17.71 5.47 5.37
CA SER A 71 -17.00 5.23 4.10
C SER A 71 -16.59 6.55 3.41
N ILE A 72 -17.43 7.58 3.48
CA ILE A 72 -17.15 8.91 2.91
C ILE A 72 -16.03 9.58 3.70
N VAL A 73 -16.11 9.54 5.03
CA VAL A 73 -15.05 10.10 5.89
C VAL A 73 -13.72 9.35 5.69
N HIS A 74 -13.77 8.04 5.46
CA HIS A 74 -12.58 7.24 5.12
C HIS A 74 -11.95 7.67 3.79
N LEU A 75 -12.75 7.92 2.75
CA LEU A 75 -12.24 8.46 1.48
C LEU A 75 -11.61 9.85 1.66
N GLU A 76 -12.22 10.73 2.47
CA GLU A 76 -11.62 12.03 2.79
C GLU A 76 -10.33 11.91 3.61
N ARG A 77 -10.20 10.89 4.47
CA ARG A 77 -8.93 10.56 5.11
C ARG A 77 -7.85 10.24 4.08
N ILE A 78 -8.14 9.34 3.13
CA ILE A 78 -7.19 8.98 2.08
C ILE A 78 -6.73 10.23 1.33
N ASN A 79 -7.67 11.12 1.00
CA ASN A 79 -7.37 12.40 0.36
C ASN A 79 -6.39 13.24 1.20
N SER A 80 -6.69 13.49 2.48
CA SER A 80 -5.81 14.27 3.37
C SER A 80 -4.42 13.66 3.52
N ARG A 81 -4.32 12.33 3.69
CA ARG A 81 -3.03 11.63 3.80
C ARG A 81 -2.21 11.72 2.51
N TYR A 82 -2.87 11.68 1.35
CA TYR A 82 -2.20 11.84 0.07
C TYR A 82 -1.79 13.28 -0.26
N VAL A 83 -2.48 14.29 0.26
CA VAL A 83 -1.97 15.68 0.23
C VAL A 83 -0.64 15.76 0.98
N LEU A 84 -0.54 15.16 2.17
CA LEU A 84 0.70 15.13 2.94
C LEU A 84 1.82 14.40 2.19
N LEU A 85 1.52 13.23 1.63
CA LEU A 85 2.46 12.46 0.82
C LEU A 85 2.94 13.25 -0.41
N ALA A 86 2.02 13.89 -1.14
CA ALA A 86 2.36 14.68 -2.32
C ALA A 86 3.18 15.93 -1.97
N GLY A 87 2.97 16.50 -0.78
CA GLY A 87 3.74 17.62 -0.23
C GLY A 87 5.20 17.27 0.10
N LYS A 88 5.49 15.99 0.42
CA LYS A 88 6.86 15.49 0.61
C LYS A 88 7.64 15.39 -0.72
N GLY A 89 6.94 15.24 -1.84
CA GLY A 89 7.54 15.15 -3.17
C GLY A 89 8.13 13.77 -3.48
N HIS A 90 9.07 13.71 -4.43
CA HIS A 90 9.68 12.47 -4.91
C HIS A 90 10.90 12.05 -4.09
N ILE A 91 10.77 12.02 -2.76
CA ILE A 91 11.82 11.53 -1.88
C ILE A 91 11.93 10.01 -2.08
N ASN A 92 13.15 9.51 -2.26
CA ASN A 92 13.45 8.08 -2.39
C ASN A 92 13.49 7.40 -1.01
N ASP A 93 12.47 7.63 -0.20
CA ASP A 93 12.24 6.99 1.10
C ASP A 93 10.94 6.17 1.03
N TYR A 94 10.99 4.97 1.62
CA TYR A 94 9.87 4.04 1.70
C TYR A 94 9.14 4.10 3.04
N SER A 95 9.52 4.99 3.96
CA SER A 95 8.81 5.23 5.22
C SER A 95 7.30 5.46 5.05
N ASP A 96 6.88 6.07 3.93
CA ASP A 96 5.48 6.32 3.60
C ASP A 96 4.82 5.25 2.73
N LEU A 97 5.58 4.26 2.22
CA LEU A 97 5.07 3.31 1.24
C LEU A 97 3.97 2.44 1.84
N GLU A 98 4.16 1.94 3.06
CA GLU A 98 3.22 1.05 3.76
C GLU A 98 1.85 1.70 3.93
N GLU A 99 1.84 2.92 4.47
CA GLU A 99 0.63 3.72 4.61
C GLU A 99 -0.04 3.91 3.25
N ALA A 100 0.73 4.31 2.23
CA ALA A 100 0.16 4.68 0.96
C ALA A 100 -0.46 3.49 0.21
N VAL A 101 0.19 2.31 0.23
CA VAL A 101 -0.37 1.11 -0.41
C VAL A 101 -1.53 0.54 0.39
N PHE A 102 -1.50 0.61 1.73
CA PHE A 102 -2.61 0.17 2.56
C PHE A 102 -3.85 1.05 2.32
N LEU A 103 -3.68 2.37 2.31
CA LEU A 103 -4.78 3.31 2.04
C LEU A 103 -5.37 3.11 0.64
N LEU A 104 -4.55 2.89 -0.40
CA LEU A 104 -5.06 2.52 -1.71
C LEU A 104 -5.90 1.22 -1.66
N SER A 105 -5.38 0.21 -0.95
CA SER A 105 -6.07 -1.08 -0.80
C SER A 105 -7.41 -0.95 -0.08
N SER A 106 -7.49 -0.06 0.91
CA SER A 106 -8.70 0.20 1.67
C SER A 106 -9.83 0.86 0.85
N VAL A 107 -9.55 1.37 -0.36
CA VAL A 107 -10.60 1.82 -1.29
C VAL A 107 -11.42 0.62 -1.80
N GLY A 108 -10.76 -0.50 -2.11
CA GLY A 108 -11.40 -1.74 -2.59
C GLY A 108 -11.66 -2.80 -1.49
N ASP A 109 -11.15 -2.56 -0.28
CA ASP A 109 -11.36 -3.41 0.89
C ASP A 109 -11.51 -2.55 2.16
N PRO A 110 -12.63 -1.79 2.31
CA PRO A 110 -12.79 -0.82 3.41
C PRO A 110 -12.73 -1.43 4.81
N ASP A 111 -13.07 -2.71 4.93
CA ASP A 111 -13.06 -3.44 6.19
C ASP A 111 -11.68 -4.04 6.53
N ALA A 112 -10.66 -3.85 5.69
CA ALA A 112 -9.33 -4.39 5.95
C ALA A 112 -8.74 -3.85 7.27
N SER A 113 -8.16 -4.75 8.06
CA SER A 113 -7.43 -4.39 9.29
C SER A 113 -5.97 -4.10 8.96
N TYR A 114 -5.52 -2.88 9.24
CA TYR A 114 -4.09 -2.54 9.12
C TYR A 114 -3.25 -3.35 10.10
N HIS A 115 -3.75 -3.59 11.31
CA HIS A 115 -3.01 -4.34 12.32
C HIS A 115 -2.72 -5.78 11.86
N GLU A 116 -3.72 -6.46 11.30
CA GLU A 116 -3.55 -7.80 10.72
C GLU A 116 -2.58 -7.78 9.54
N PHE A 117 -2.70 -6.79 8.65
CA PHE A 117 -1.80 -6.61 7.52
C PHE A 117 -0.35 -6.40 7.99
N LYS A 118 -0.13 -5.54 8.98
CA LYS A 118 1.19 -5.26 9.54
C LYS A 118 1.79 -6.51 10.20
N ILE A 119 1.04 -7.20 11.07
CA ILE A 119 1.50 -8.43 11.73
C ILE A 119 1.91 -9.45 10.67
N TYR A 120 1.11 -9.61 9.62
CA TYR A 120 1.40 -10.54 8.55
C TYR A 120 2.73 -10.21 7.86
N LEU A 121 2.98 -8.93 7.52
CA LEU A 121 4.27 -8.51 6.94
C LEU A 121 5.45 -8.68 7.91
N ASP A 122 5.25 -8.41 9.21
CA ASP A 122 6.27 -8.62 10.25
C ASP A 122 6.63 -10.10 10.38
N GLN A 123 5.65 -11.01 10.28
CA GLN A 123 5.87 -12.46 10.28
C GLN A 123 6.70 -12.92 9.07
N LEU A 124 6.46 -12.33 7.89
CA LEU A 124 7.28 -12.61 6.71
C LEU A 124 8.72 -12.16 6.88
N ALA A 125 8.94 -10.97 7.44
CA ALA A 125 10.28 -10.50 7.75
C ALA A 125 10.97 -11.41 8.78
N LEU A 126 10.29 -11.72 9.88
CA LEU A 126 10.81 -12.64 10.90
C LEU A 126 11.20 -13.99 10.30
N ARG A 127 10.38 -14.53 9.39
CA ARG A 127 10.67 -15.79 8.71
C ARG A 127 11.96 -15.73 7.87
N VAL A 128 12.25 -14.59 7.25
CA VAL A 128 13.53 -14.38 6.54
C VAL A 128 14.70 -14.25 7.52
N GLU A 129 14.52 -13.56 8.65
CA GLU A 129 15.54 -13.45 9.71
C GLU A 129 15.89 -14.83 10.28
N GLU A 130 14.90 -15.66 10.58
CA GLU A 130 15.13 -17.05 11.04
C GLU A 130 16.01 -17.84 10.08
N LEU A 131 15.81 -17.70 8.77
CA LEU A 131 16.63 -18.38 7.77
C LEU A 131 18.07 -17.84 7.76
N CYS A 132 18.27 -16.54 7.95
CA CYS A 132 19.59 -15.94 8.12
C CYS A 132 20.29 -16.47 9.39
N ASP A 133 19.59 -16.46 10.52
CA ASP A 133 20.12 -16.86 11.83
C ASP A 133 20.48 -18.35 11.91
N LEU A 134 19.81 -19.19 11.13
CA LEU A 134 20.15 -20.61 10.98
C LEU A 134 21.40 -20.86 10.12
N ASN A 135 21.88 -19.85 9.39
CA ASN A 135 23.03 -19.95 8.47
C ASN A 135 24.10 -18.86 8.73
N PRO A 136 24.48 -18.56 9.99
CA PRO A 136 25.17 -17.33 10.36
C PRO A 136 26.57 -17.20 9.75
N GLU A 137 27.24 -18.33 9.46
CA GLU A 137 28.57 -18.35 8.85
C GLU A 137 28.58 -18.05 7.35
N TYR A 138 27.41 -18.06 6.69
CA TYR A 138 27.27 -17.99 5.23
C TYR A 138 26.32 -16.89 4.75
N VAL A 139 25.82 -16.01 5.63
CA VAL A 139 24.86 -14.96 5.26
C VAL A 139 25.54 -13.86 4.44
N SER A 140 25.68 -14.10 3.13
CA SER A 140 26.01 -13.07 2.14
C SER A 140 24.77 -12.25 1.76
N GLU A 141 24.99 -11.08 1.15
CA GLU A 141 23.90 -10.27 0.58
C GLU A 141 23.09 -11.04 -0.48
N GLU A 142 23.75 -11.87 -1.30
CA GLU A 142 23.10 -12.79 -2.23
C GLU A 142 22.18 -13.79 -1.51
N LEU A 143 22.65 -14.38 -0.40
CA LEU A 143 21.86 -15.34 0.35
C LEU A 143 20.65 -14.67 1.03
N LYS A 144 20.77 -13.42 1.51
CA LYS A 144 19.63 -12.64 2.02
C LYS A 144 18.57 -12.42 0.94
N VAL A 145 18.98 -12.06 -0.28
CA VAL A 145 18.08 -11.96 -1.43
C VAL A 145 17.39 -13.29 -1.72
N HIS A 146 18.16 -14.39 -1.69
CA HIS A 146 17.60 -15.73 -1.90
C HIS A 146 16.58 -16.14 -0.83
N PHE A 147 16.83 -15.82 0.45
CA PHE A 147 15.86 -16.09 1.52
C PHE A 147 14.60 -15.22 1.39
N LEU A 148 14.75 -13.95 1.05
CA LEU A 148 13.61 -13.07 0.77
C LEU A 148 12.73 -13.64 -0.35
N THR A 149 13.33 -13.99 -1.49
CA THR A 149 12.58 -14.53 -2.64
C THR A 149 11.99 -15.89 -2.31
N ARG A 150 12.73 -16.78 -1.63
CA ARG A 150 12.22 -18.08 -1.17
C ARG A 150 10.99 -17.94 -0.28
N VAL A 151 11.04 -17.10 0.76
CA VAL A 151 9.91 -16.93 1.68
C VAL A 151 8.70 -16.41 0.92
N LEU A 152 8.86 -15.36 0.12
CA LEU A 152 7.73 -14.72 -0.56
C LEU A 152 7.19 -15.57 -1.71
N SER A 153 8.02 -16.15 -2.57
CA SER A 153 7.55 -16.88 -3.74
C SER A 153 7.35 -18.37 -3.49
N SER A 154 8.24 -19.03 -2.76
CA SER A 154 8.20 -20.50 -2.63
C SER A 154 7.42 -20.95 -1.40
N GLU A 155 7.60 -20.28 -0.26
CA GLU A 155 6.86 -20.63 0.97
C GLU A 155 5.44 -20.02 0.93
N GLU A 156 5.31 -18.73 0.59
CA GLU A 156 4.03 -18.03 0.56
C GLU A 156 3.31 -18.04 -0.80
N ASN A 157 3.93 -18.52 -1.87
CA ASN A 157 3.33 -18.63 -3.20
C ASN A 157 2.93 -17.29 -3.85
N PHE A 158 3.54 -16.17 -3.46
CA PHE A 158 3.31 -14.89 -4.15
C PHE A 158 3.81 -14.96 -5.60
N GLN A 159 2.90 -14.72 -6.54
CA GLN A 159 3.22 -14.76 -7.97
C GLN A 159 2.23 -13.94 -8.81
N GLY A 160 2.61 -13.69 -10.05
CA GLY A 160 1.79 -13.04 -11.04
C GLY A 160 0.46 -13.76 -11.31
N ASN A 161 -0.57 -12.98 -11.58
CA ASN A 161 -1.85 -13.51 -12.08
C ASN A 161 -1.92 -13.34 -13.60
N ASN A 162 -1.42 -14.32 -14.35
CA ASN A 162 -1.48 -14.29 -15.82
C ASN A 162 -2.90 -14.53 -16.35
N ASP A 163 -3.69 -15.36 -15.66
CA ASP A 163 -5.02 -15.77 -16.11
C ASP A 163 -6.05 -14.64 -15.98
N GLN A 164 -5.92 -13.83 -14.93
CA GLN A 164 -6.82 -12.73 -14.64
C GLN A 164 -6.03 -11.43 -14.39
N TYR A 165 -5.08 -11.10 -15.27
CA TYR A 165 -4.17 -9.95 -15.07
C TYR A 165 -4.90 -8.63 -14.76
N ASP A 166 -6.01 -8.38 -15.46
CA ASP A 166 -6.81 -7.16 -15.31
C ASP A 166 -7.79 -7.19 -14.12
N ASP A 167 -7.80 -8.22 -13.26
CA ASP A 167 -8.62 -8.21 -12.04
C ASP A 167 -8.12 -7.11 -11.08
N PRO A 168 -8.96 -6.14 -10.69
CA PRO A 168 -8.54 -5.05 -9.78
C PRO A 168 -8.02 -5.56 -8.43
N ASN A 169 -8.46 -6.74 -7.97
CA ASN A 169 -7.96 -7.36 -6.74
C ASN A 169 -6.45 -7.65 -6.78
N ASN A 170 -5.88 -7.80 -7.98
CA ASN A 170 -4.44 -7.97 -8.15
C ASN A 170 -3.63 -6.69 -7.86
N SER A 171 -4.27 -5.55 -7.59
CA SER A 171 -3.58 -4.28 -7.27
C SER A 171 -3.72 -3.87 -5.79
N PHE A 172 -4.61 -4.51 -5.04
CA PHE A 172 -4.89 -4.19 -3.64
C PHE A 172 -4.08 -5.09 -2.70
N VAL A 173 -3.11 -4.52 -1.97
CA VAL A 173 -2.20 -5.32 -1.11
C VAL A 173 -2.93 -6.17 -0.06
N THR A 174 -4.06 -5.69 0.47
CA THR A 174 -4.89 -6.45 1.43
C THR A 174 -5.60 -7.65 0.80
N ARG A 175 -5.86 -7.61 -0.52
CA ARG A 175 -6.34 -8.76 -1.30
C ARG A 175 -5.20 -9.69 -1.66
N ILE A 176 -4.06 -9.15 -2.09
CA ILE A 176 -2.88 -9.92 -2.49
C ILE A 176 -2.35 -10.79 -1.34
N VAL A 177 -2.32 -10.27 -0.10
CA VAL A 177 -1.94 -11.09 1.07
C VAL A 177 -2.91 -12.24 1.38
N ARG A 178 -4.08 -12.31 0.73
CA ARG A 178 -5.01 -13.43 0.85
C ARG A 178 -4.94 -14.34 -0.38
N THR A 179 -4.89 -13.75 -1.57
CA THR A 179 -4.93 -14.48 -2.84
C THR A 179 -3.57 -15.00 -3.29
N ARG A 180 -2.47 -14.43 -2.77
CA ARG A 180 -1.08 -14.64 -3.23
C ARG A 180 -0.86 -14.28 -4.71
N LYS A 181 -1.77 -13.50 -5.29
CA LYS A 181 -1.81 -13.17 -6.71
C LYS A 181 -1.88 -11.67 -6.90
N GLY A 182 -1.00 -11.12 -7.75
CA GLY A 182 -0.94 -9.69 -8.00
C GLY A 182 -0.34 -9.32 -9.36
N ILE A 183 -0.32 -8.02 -9.66
CA ILE A 183 0.41 -7.44 -10.81
C ILE A 183 1.84 -7.04 -10.39
N PRO A 184 2.78 -6.81 -11.33
CA PRO A 184 4.20 -6.61 -10.99
C PRO A 184 4.44 -5.58 -9.89
N ILE A 185 3.90 -4.38 -10.03
CA ILE A 185 4.11 -3.29 -9.06
C ILE A 185 3.55 -3.58 -7.67
N SER A 186 2.44 -4.33 -7.60
CA SER A 186 1.76 -4.63 -6.34
C SER A 186 2.47 -5.74 -5.55
N LEU A 187 2.99 -6.76 -6.24
CA LEU A 187 3.85 -7.78 -5.65
C LEU A 187 5.17 -7.17 -5.21
N SER A 188 5.75 -6.29 -6.03
CA SER A 188 6.92 -5.50 -5.66
C SER A 188 6.72 -4.66 -4.41
N ALA A 189 5.52 -4.11 -4.17
CA ALA A 189 5.24 -3.41 -2.92
C ALA A 189 5.37 -4.33 -1.70
N ILE A 190 4.83 -5.56 -1.74
CA ILE A 190 4.99 -6.53 -0.64
C ILE A 190 6.47 -6.83 -0.37
N TYR A 191 7.25 -7.09 -1.41
CA TYR A 191 8.69 -7.33 -1.28
C TYR A 191 9.43 -6.13 -0.68
N LEU A 192 9.11 -4.90 -1.11
CA LEU A 192 9.71 -3.68 -0.55
C LEU A 192 9.37 -3.51 0.93
N LEU A 193 8.13 -3.77 1.33
CA LEU A 193 7.71 -3.64 2.72
C LEU A 193 8.37 -4.67 3.64
N VAL A 194 8.57 -5.90 3.16
CA VAL A 194 9.33 -6.93 3.89
C VAL A 194 10.82 -6.59 3.90
N GLY A 195 11.40 -6.19 2.76
CA GLY A 195 12.79 -5.78 2.66
C GLY A 195 13.13 -4.58 3.56
N GLN A 196 12.21 -3.63 3.71
CA GLN A 196 12.37 -2.47 4.60
C GLN A 196 12.43 -2.87 6.08
N ARG A 197 11.59 -3.83 6.51
CA ARG A 197 11.63 -4.38 7.88
C ARG A 197 13.00 -5.00 8.18
N LEU A 198 13.57 -5.67 7.18
CA LEU A 198 14.89 -6.30 7.22
C LEU A 198 16.06 -5.32 6.97
N SER A 199 15.78 -4.03 6.74
CA SER A 199 16.78 -3.02 6.36
C SER A 199 17.62 -3.40 5.13
N LEU A 200 17.06 -4.17 4.20
CA LEU A 200 17.73 -4.55 2.95
C LEU A 200 17.84 -3.35 2.00
N PRO A 201 18.94 -3.21 1.25
CA PRO A 201 19.12 -2.16 0.24
C PRO A 201 18.33 -2.48 -1.05
N LEU A 202 17.02 -2.60 -0.90
CA LEU A 202 16.08 -2.98 -1.95
C LEU A 202 15.24 -1.78 -2.38
N TYR A 203 15.13 -1.55 -3.68
CA TYR A 203 14.31 -0.48 -4.21
C TYR A 203 13.56 -0.85 -5.48
N GLY A 204 12.44 -0.17 -5.72
CA GLY A 204 11.63 -0.38 -6.92
C GLY A 204 12.23 0.31 -8.14
N VAL A 205 12.02 -0.26 -9.31
CA VAL A 205 12.51 0.25 -10.60
C VAL A 205 11.36 0.36 -11.60
N ASN A 206 11.18 1.57 -12.12
CA ASN A 206 10.12 1.89 -13.09
C ASN A 206 10.52 1.54 -14.53
N MET A 207 10.81 0.27 -14.77
CA MET A 207 11.05 -0.21 -16.12
C MET A 207 9.73 -0.11 -16.95
N PRO A 208 9.82 0.24 -18.25
CA PRO A 208 8.67 0.17 -19.16
C PRO A 208 8.05 -1.23 -19.19
N LEU A 209 6.72 -1.28 -19.29
CA LEU A 209 5.88 -2.48 -19.31
C LEU A 209 5.93 -3.38 -18.07
N HIS A 210 7.00 -3.32 -17.27
CA HIS A 210 7.21 -4.23 -16.15
C HIS A 210 7.83 -3.51 -14.96
N PHE A 211 7.39 -3.79 -13.73
CA PHE A 211 7.99 -3.18 -12.54
C PHE A 211 8.89 -4.21 -11.87
N LEU A 212 10.13 -3.84 -11.61
CA LEU A 212 11.13 -4.71 -11.00
C LEU A 212 11.59 -4.14 -9.67
N LEU A 213 12.29 -4.96 -8.91
CA LEU A 213 13.09 -4.49 -7.79
C LEU A 213 14.56 -4.55 -8.16
N HIS A 214 15.35 -3.73 -7.51
CA HIS A 214 16.79 -3.71 -7.61
C HIS A 214 17.36 -3.78 -6.20
N PHE A 215 18.13 -4.81 -5.94
CA PHE A 215 18.92 -4.97 -4.74
C PHE A 215 20.34 -4.48 -5.07
N ASP A 216 20.82 -3.51 -4.31
CA ASP A 216 22.03 -2.76 -4.65
C ASP A 216 22.86 -2.52 -3.38
N SER A 217 23.79 -3.44 -3.15
CA SER A 217 24.75 -3.38 -2.06
C SER A 217 26.17 -3.27 -2.64
N THR A 218 27.15 -2.93 -1.79
CA THR A 218 28.55 -2.83 -2.23
C THR A 218 29.10 -4.14 -2.79
N ASP A 219 28.62 -5.28 -2.28
CA ASP A 219 29.18 -6.60 -2.59
C ASP A 219 28.30 -7.42 -3.56
N TYR A 220 27.05 -7.01 -3.77
CA TYR A 220 26.07 -7.73 -4.58
C TYR A 220 25.01 -6.81 -5.17
N GLU A 221 24.79 -6.91 -6.47
CA GLU A 221 23.79 -6.16 -7.24
C GLU A 221 22.94 -7.15 -8.07
N THR A 222 21.61 -7.07 -7.98
CA THR A 222 20.71 -7.90 -8.79
C THR A 222 19.32 -7.29 -8.94
N PHE A 223 18.65 -7.58 -10.05
CA PHE A 223 17.23 -7.28 -10.21
C PHE A 223 16.38 -8.46 -9.77
N ILE A 224 15.23 -8.18 -9.17
CA ILE A 224 14.28 -9.20 -8.73
C ILE A 224 12.96 -8.95 -9.47
N ASP A 225 12.36 -10.02 -9.97
CA ASP A 225 11.04 -10.01 -10.60
C ASP A 225 9.98 -10.71 -9.73
N PRO A 226 9.28 -9.96 -8.84
CA PRO A 226 8.21 -10.52 -8.01
C PRO A 226 7.04 -11.13 -8.79
N PHE A 227 6.77 -10.67 -10.01
CA PHE A 227 5.69 -11.21 -10.83
C PHE A 227 5.99 -12.64 -11.29
N HIS A 228 7.25 -12.92 -11.62
CA HIS A 228 7.70 -14.25 -12.00
C HIS A 228 8.29 -15.04 -10.81
N GLY A 229 7.77 -14.84 -9.59
CA GLY A 229 8.15 -15.63 -8.42
C GLY A 229 9.53 -15.27 -7.85
N GLY A 230 9.94 -14.00 -7.98
CA GLY A 230 11.20 -13.51 -7.42
C GLY A 230 12.43 -13.96 -8.20
N VAL A 231 12.29 -14.27 -9.49
CA VAL A 231 13.44 -14.62 -10.35
C VAL A 231 14.45 -13.49 -10.33
N LEU A 232 15.72 -13.87 -10.15
CA LEU A 232 16.86 -12.96 -10.19
C LEU A 232 17.28 -12.71 -11.63
N LEU A 233 17.48 -11.45 -11.96
CA LEU A 233 17.80 -10.98 -13.30
C LEU A 233 19.07 -10.12 -13.25
N ASP A 234 19.91 -10.29 -14.24
CA ASP A 234 20.99 -9.34 -14.50
C ASP A 234 20.48 -8.16 -15.35
N LYS A 235 21.22 -7.05 -15.32
CA LYS A 235 20.87 -5.87 -16.14
C LYS A 235 20.77 -6.19 -17.62
N SER A 236 21.59 -7.13 -18.12
CA SER A 236 21.60 -7.54 -19.53
C SER A 236 20.28 -8.20 -19.95
N THR A 237 19.65 -8.99 -19.07
CA THR A 237 18.33 -9.58 -19.30
C THR A 237 17.24 -8.50 -19.36
N CYS A 238 17.29 -7.53 -18.46
CA CYS A 238 16.36 -6.39 -18.49
C CYS A 238 16.49 -5.56 -19.78
N ILE A 239 17.72 -5.34 -20.27
CA ILE A 239 17.97 -4.67 -21.55
C ILE A 239 17.38 -5.47 -22.72
N ARG A 240 17.63 -6.78 -22.78
CA ARG A 240 17.04 -7.65 -23.82
C ARG A 240 15.52 -7.62 -23.80
N PHE A 241 14.90 -7.58 -22.62
CA PHE A 241 13.44 -7.46 -22.49
C PHE A 241 12.93 -6.14 -23.09
N LEU A 242 13.62 -5.02 -22.86
CA LEU A 242 13.25 -3.72 -23.43
C LEU A 242 13.36 -3.73 -24.96
N GLU A 243 14.47 -4.22 -25.49
CA GLU A 243 14.72 -4.29 -26.94
C GLU A 243 13.67 -5.17 -27.65
N ALA A 244 13.34 -6.32 -27.06
CA ALA A 244 12.30 -7.22 -27.57
C ALA A 244 10.91 -6.56 -27.61
N ASN A 245 10.66 -5.55 -26.78
CA ASN A 245 9.41 -4.80 -26.72
C ASN A 245 9.50 -3.43 -27.42
N SER A 246 10.46 -3.24 -28.33
CA SER A 246 10.64 -2.00 -29.11
C SER A 246 10.97 -0.75 -28.28
N PHE A 247 11.54 -0.91 -27.09
CA PHE A 247 12.08 0.20 -26.31
C PHE A 247 13.59 0.32 -26.52
N THR A 248 14.05 1.54 -26.82
CA THR A 248 15.49 1.84 -26.79
C THR A 248 15.98 1.82 -25.34
N PRO A 249 16.97 0.98 -24.97
CA PRO A 249 17.50 0.92 -23.62
C PRO A 249 17.97 2.29 -23.13
N SER A 250 17.66 2.62 -21.88
CA SER A 250 18.02 3.90 -21.28
C SER A 250 18.20 3.74 -19.78
N GLU A 251 19.27 4.32 -19.23
CA GLU A 251 19.55 4.30 -17.79
C GLU A 251 18.41 4.87 -16.94
N ARG A 252 17.60 5.77 -17.51
CA ARG A 252 16.41 6.32 -16.83
C ARG A 252 15.39 5.24 -16.43
N TYR A 253 15.36 4.11 -17.14
CA TYR A 253 14.43 3.01 -16.85
C TYR A 253 14.86 2.18 -15.64
N PHE A 254 16.11 2.31 -15.21
CA PHE A 254 16.68 1.64 -14.04
C PHE A 254 16.75 2.57 -12.81
N THR A 255 16.15 3.76 -12.91
CA THR A 255 16.14 4.72 -11.81
C THR A 255 15.25 4.24 -10.65
N ARG A 256 15.72 4.52 -9.43
CA ARG A 256 14.99 4.26 -8.20
C ARG A 256 13.63 4.95 -8.21
N ALA A 257 12.58 4.17 -7.97
CA ALA A 257 11.22 4.64 -7.85
C ALA A 257 10.96 5.19 -6.45
N SER A 258 10.62 6.48 -6.36
CA SER A 258 10.05 7.07 -5.13
C SER A 258 8.69 6.45 -4.77
N THR A 259 8.32 6.50 -3.50
CA THR A 259 6.98 6.09 -3.02
C THR A 259 5.86 6.75 -3.82
N LEU A 260 5.96 8.05 -4.08
CA LEU A 260 4.98 8.80 -4.86
C LEU A 260 4.87 8.28 -6.32
N SER A 261 5.98 7.87 -6.93
CA SER A 261 5.98 7.29 -8.27
C SER A 261 5.31 5.92 -8.31
N ILE A 262 5.56 5.09 -7.29
CA ILE A 262 4.95 3.75 -7.16
C ILE A 262 3.43 3.90 -7.05
N ILE A 263 2.95 4.71 -6.10
CA ILE A 263 1.52 4.90 -5.85
C ILE A 263 0.81 5.48 -7.07
N LYS A 264 1.37 6.51 -7.73
CA LYS A 264 0.80 7.05 -8.97
C LYS A 264 0.63 6.00 -10.06
N ARG A 265 1.60 5.07 -10.20
CA ARG A 265 1.51 3.98 -11.18
C ARG A 265 0.46 2.95 -10.78
N MET A 266 0.34 2.60 -9.50
CA MET A 266 -0.74 1.73 -9.01
C MET A 266 -2.13 2.33 -9.28
N TYR A 267 -2.32 3.63 -9.00
CA TYR A 267 -3.55 4.36 -9.33
C TYR A 267 -3.87 4.32 -10.83
N ARG A 268 -2.89 4.59 -11.69
CA ARG A 268 -3.09 4.55 -13.15
C ARG A 268 -3.48 3.16 -13.65
N ASN A 269 -2.91 2.10 -13.07
CA ASN A 269 -3.29 0.73 -13.41
C ASN A 269 -4.76 0.46 -13.04
N LEU A 270 -5.17 0.78 -11.82
CA LEU A 270 -6.56 0.60 -11.38
C LEU A 270 -7.57 1.44 -12.17
N ILE A 271 -7.25 2.71 -12.45
CA ILE A 271 -8.09 3.57 -13.31
C ILE A 271 -8.26 2.96 -14.69
N HIS A 272 -7.19 2.40 -15.27
CA HIS A 272 -7.26 1.73 -16.56
C HIS A 272 -8.20 0.52 -16.53
N ILE A 273 -8.08 -0.31 -15.48
CA ILE A 273 -8.93 -1.49 -15.25
C ILE A 273 -10.41 -1.07 -15.12
N TYR A 274 -10.73 -0.18 -14.17
CA TYR A 274 -12.13 0.22 -13.94
C TYR A 274 -12.76 0.95 -15.12
N ARG A 275 -11.97 1.73 -15.88
CA ARG A 275 -12.43 2.33 -17.14
C ARG A 275 -12.81 1.26 -18.17
N LYS A 276 -11.97 0.22 -18.31
CA LYS A 276 -12.23 -0.89 -19.24
C LYS A 276 -13.47 -1.68 -18.84
N GLU A 277 -13.69 -1.86 -17.53
CA GLU A 277 -14.88 -2.51 -16.95
C GLU A 277 -16.11 -1.60 -16.89
N GLN A 278 -15.99 -0.32 -17.26
CA GLN A 278 -17.04 0.69 -17.21
C GLN A 278 -17.60 0.96 -15.80
N TYR A 279 -16.81 0.73 -14.75
CA TYR A 279 -17.19 0.97 -13.36
C TYR A 279 -16.83 2.41 -12.94
N ARG A 280 -17.67 3.36 -13.36
CA ARG A 280 -17.40 4.80 -13.29
C ARG A 280 -17.18 5.34 -11.89
N ASP A 281 -17.96 4.90 -10.91
CA ASP A 281 -17.88 5.43 -9.55
C ASP A 281 -16.48 5.23 -8.94
N MET A 282 -15.90 4.04 -9.11
CA MET A 282 -14.52 3.76 -8.68
C MET A 282 -13.48 4.46 -9.54
N GLU A 283 -13.70 4.55 -10.86
CA GLU A 283 -12.82 5.32 -11.74
C GLU A 283 -12.71 6.77 -11.26
N ASP A 284 -13.83 7.42 -10.94
CA ASP A 284 -13.89 8.82 -10.51
C ASP A 284 -13.22 9.03 -9.15
N ILE A 285 -13.45 8.13 -8.18
CA ILE A 285 -12.77 8.16 -6.87
C ILE A 285 -11.25 8.09 -7.05
N LEU A 286 -10.78 7.11 -7.82
CA LEU A 286 -9.35 6.90 -8.03
C LEU A 286 -8.72 8.02 -8.86
N ALA A 287 -9.43 8.55 -9.85
CA ALA A 287 -8.97 9.68 -10.65
C ALA A 287 -8.81 10.95 -9.80
N ARG A 288 -9.76 11.23 -8.89
CA ARG A 288 -9.65 12.33 -7.93
C ARG A 288 -8.44 12.17 -7.01
N GLN A 289 -8.23 10.99 -6.44
CA GLN A 289 -7.08 10.70 -5.58
C GLN A 289 -5.75 10.80 -6.33
N LEU A 290 -5.70 10.35 -7.60
CA LEU A 290 -4.53 10.53 -8.45
C LEU A 290 -4.22 12.01 -8.71
N LEU A 291 -5.23 12.86 -8.93
CA LEU A 291 -5.04 14.30 -9.10
C LEU A 291 -4.48 14.98 -7.83
N ILE A 292 -4.90 14.52 -6.64
CA ILE A 292 -4.34 14.96 -5.35
C ILE A 292 -2.85 14.59 -5.28
N LEU A 293 -2.49 13.34 -5.57
CA LEU A 293 -1.09 12.87 -5.60
C LEU A 293 -0.23 13.64 -6.62
N GLU A 294 -0.83 14.13 -7.70
CA GLU A 294 -0.17 14.97 -8.72
C GLU A 294 -0.06 16.45 -8.32
N ASN A 295 -0.52 16.84 -7.12
CA ASN A 295 -0.63 18.24 -6.68
C ASN A 295 -1.45 19.12 -7.64
N LYS A 296 -2.40 18.51 -8.38
CA LYS A 296 -3.29 19.22 -9.33
C LYS A 296 -4.61 19.63 -8.71
N LEU A 297 -4.95 19.08 -7.55
CA LEU A 297 -6.03 19.54 -6.69
C LEU A 297 -5.39 20.04 -5.39
N LYS A 298 -5.45 21.35 -5.14
CA LYS A 298 -5.30 21.83 -3.76
C LYS A 298 -6.63 21.52 -3.06
N ALA A 299 -6.53 20.79 -1.96
CA ALA A 299 -7.66 20.37 -1.14
C ALA A 299 -8.50 21.54 -0.63
#